data_AF-A0A0L0GJB2-F1
#
_entry.id   AF-A0A0L0GJB2-F1
#
_cell.length_a   1.000
_cell.length_b   1.000
_cell.length_c   1.000
_cell.angle_alpha   90.00
_cell.angle_beta   90.00
_cell.angle_gamma   90.00
#
_symmetry.space_group_name_H-M   'P 1'
#
loop_
_entity.id
_entity.type
_entity.pdbx_description
1 polymer ?
#
loop_
_entity_poly.entity_id
_entity_poly.type
_entity_poly.pdbx_seq_one_letter_code
_entity_poly.pdbx_strand_id
1 'polypeptide(L)'
;MPLAKTDTLNPIAGVIVPNAAQRRDCQDVIAMLDFADLGRGPMTLHQSGVARLDLQGITAAGVVNIQVQIGNASVAAALIAPTVLAITDPANQRGGARGAISVLNQSLDSGTIWQLTGTLP
;
A
#
# COMPACT_ATOMS: atom_id res chain seq x y z
N MET A 1 15.20 8.92 9.76
CA MET A 1 15.60 8.68 8.36
C MET A 1 14.47 9.12 7.47
N PRO A 2 14.71 9.85 6.36
CA PRO A 2 13.64 10.26 5.45
C PRO A 2 12.91 9.05 4.87
N LEU A 3 11.69 9.26 4.38
CA LEU A 3 10.92 8.20 3.72
C LEU A 3 11.68 7.64 2.52
N ALA A 4 11.86 6.33 2.49
CA ALA A 4 12.54 5.59 1.45
C ALA A 4 11.60 4.56 0.82
N LYS A 5 11.60 4.51 -0.51
CA LYS A 5 10.80 3.59 -1.33
C LYS A 5 11.75 2.61 -1.97
N THR A 6 11.54 1.32 -1.76
CA THR A 6 12.41 0.27 -2.25
C THR A 6 11.60 -0.79 -2.96
N ASP A 7 11.96 -1.10 -4.20
CA ASP A 7 11.44 -2.30 -4.86
C ASP A 7 12.10 -3.52 -4.22
N THR A 8 11.30 -4.47 -3.75
CA THR A 8 11.85 -5.69 -3.16
C THR A 8 12.29 -6.71 -4.22
N LEU A 9 11.98 -6.44 -5.50
CA LEU A 9 12.17 -7.33 -6.64
C LEU A 9 11.42 -8.66 -6.54
N ASN A 10 10.58 -8.82 -5.51
CA ASN A 10 9.74 -10.00 -5.34
C ASN A 10 8.46 -9.82 -6.13
N PRO A 11 8.14 -10.73 -7.07
CA PRO A 11 6.88 -10.66 -7.80
C PRO A 11 5.70 -10.91 -6.87
N ILE A 12 4.57 -10.26 -7.15
CA ILE A 12 3.31 -10.57 -6.47
C ILE A 12 2.84 -11.95 -6.97
N ALA A 13 2.66 -12.89 -6.05
CA ALA A 13 2.19 -14.22 -6.39
C ALA A 13 0.78 -14.17 -7.01
N GLY A 14 0.63 -14.70 -8.22
CA GLY A 14 -0.65 -14.68 -8.93
C GLY A 14 -1.09 -13.29 -9.36
N VAL A 15 -0.13 -12.37 -9.61
CA VAL A 15 -0.44 -11.02 -10.06
C VAL A 15 -1.30 -11.05 -11.32
N ILE A 16 -2.37 -10.26 -11.32
CA ILE A 16 -3.14 -10.01 -12.53
C ILE A 16 -2.77 -8.65 -13.10
N VAL A 17 -2.70 -8.57 -14.43
CA VAL A 17 -2.51 -7.29 -15.11
C VAL A 17 -3.91 -6.71 -15.37
N PRO A 18 -4.28 -5.61 -14.71
CA PRO A 18 -5.61 -5.03 -14.86
C PRO A 18 -5.74 -4.37 -16.24
N ASN A 19 -6.94 -4.44 -16.82
CA ASN A 19 -7.25 -3.64 -18.01
C ASN A 19 -7.34 -2.14 -17.66
N ALA A 20 -7.53 -1.28 -18.66
CA ALA A 20 -7.52 0.18 -18.46
C ALA A 20 -8.57 0.69 -17.45
N ALA A 21 -9.77 0.09 -17.41
CA ALA A 21 -10.82 0.45 -16.47
C ALA A 21 -10.48 -0.03 -15.05
N GLN A 22 -10.09 -1.30 -14.92
CA GLN A 22 -9.66 -1.90 -13.66
C GLN A 22 -8.45 -1.18 -13.05
N ARG A 23 -7.53 -0.72 -13.88
CA ARG A 23 -6.37 0.05 -13.45
C ARG A 23 -6.76 1.40 -12.87
N ARG A 24 -7.78 2.05 -13.44
CA ARG A 24 -8.35 3.27 -12.89
C ARG A 24 -9.01 3.00 -11.54
N ASP A 25 -9.83 1.94 -11.43
CA ASP A 25 -10.43 1.52 -10.17
C ASP A 25 -9.37 1.27 -9.08
N CYS A 26 -8.25 0.62 -9.45
CA CYS A 26 -7.10 0.42 -8.56
C CYS A 26 -6.48 1.75 -8.12
N GLN A 27 -6.27 2.70 -9.03
CA GLN A 27 -5.71 4.01 -8.70
C GLN A 27 -6.65 4.81 -7.79
N ASP A 28 -7.96 4.73 -8.03
CA ASP A 28 -8.98 5.40 -7.23
C ASP A 28 -9.02 4.82 -5.81
N VAL A 29 -9.00 3.49 -5.65
CA VAL A 29 -8.99 2.88 -4.30
C VAL A 29 -7.68 3.12 -3.56
N ILE A 30 -6.54 3.14 -4.27
CA ILE A 30 -5.24 3.52 -3.67
C ILE A 30 -5.28 4.97 -3.18
N ALA A 31 -5.89 5.88 -3.94
CA ALA A 31 -5.98 7.30 -3.57
C ALA A 31 -6.84 7.56 -2.32
N MET A 32 -7.71 6.62 -1.94
CA MET A 32 -8.50 6.70 -0.71
C MET A 32 -7.71 6.36 0.55
N LEU A 33 -6.50 5.79 0.43
CA LEU A 33 -5.68 5.41 1.56
C LEU A 33 -5.26 6.63 2.39
N ASP A 34 -5.59 6.63 3.67
CA ASP A 34 -5.13 7.64 4.62
C ASP A 34 -4.14 7.06 5.64
N PHE A 35 -3.44 7.92 6.37
CA PHE A 35 -2.44 7.50 7.35
C PHE A 35 -3.05 6.65 8.46
N ALA A 36 -4.28 6.97 8.87
CA ALA A 36 -5.01 6.21 9.88
C ALA A 36 -5.25 4.74 9.47
N ASP A 37 -5.38 4.48 8.16
CA ASP A 37 -5.59 3.12 7.64
C ASP A 37 -4.33 2.26 7.77
N LEU A 38 -3.14 2.86 7.74
CA LEU A 38 -1.87 2.15 7.89
C LEU A 38 -1.74 1.50 9.28
N GLY A 39 -2.38 2.08 10.30
CA GLY A 39 -2.40 1.57 11.67
C GLY A 39 -3.57 0.65 11.99
N ARG A 40 -4.45 0.37 11.01
CA ARG A 40 -5.61 -0.52 11.24
C ARG A 40 -5.18 -1.99 11.28
N GLY A 41 -6.02 -2.81 11.91
CA GLY A 41 -5.88 -4.27 11.87
C GLY A 41 -6.24 -4.85 10.50
N PRO A 42 -6.09 -6.17 10.30
CA PRO A 42 -6.37 -6.82 9.03
C PRO A 42 -7.84 -6.69 8.64
N MET A 43 -8.13 -6.00 7.55
CA MET A 43 -9.48 -5.79 7.01
C MET A 43 -9.43 -5.17 5.61
N THR A 44 -10.57 -5.19 4.91
CA THR A 44 -10.78 -4.31 3.74
C THR A 44 -10.89 -2.87 4.21
N LEU A 45 -10.00 -2.02 3.72
CA LEU A 45 -9.93 -0.60 4.05
C LEU A 45 -10.91 0.19 3.17
N HIS A 46 -10.80 0.01 1.85
CA HIS A 46 -11.56 0.75 0.85
C HIS A 46 -11.93 -0.13 -0.33
N GLN A 47 -12.97 0.27 -1.06
CA GLN A 47 -13.38 -0.37 -2.32
C GLN A 47 -13.79 0.69 -3.32
N SER A 48 -13.32 0.55 -4.57
CA SER A 48 -13.71 1.36 -5.71
C SER A 48 -13.92 0.47 -6.93
N GLY A 49 -15.13 0.49 -7.50
CA GLY A 49 -15.48 -0.39 -8.62
C GLY A 49 -15.23 -1.86 -8.31
N VAL A 50 -14.37 -2.50 -9.10
CA VAL A 50 -13.97 -3.91 -8.89
C VAL A 50 -12.70 -4.09 -8.06
N ALA A 51 -12.03 -3.00 -7.69
CA ALA A 51 -10.80 -3.01 -6.91
C ALA A 51 -11.09 -2.78 -5.42
N ARG A 52 -10.37 -3.52 -4.56
CA ARG A 52 -10.39 -3.34 -3.11
C ARG A 52 -8.98 -3.13 -2.58
N LEU A 53 -8.85 -2.29 -1.56
CA LEU A 53 -7.63 -2.08 -0.82
C LEU A 53 -7.77 -2.81 0.51
N ASP A 54 -6.96 -3.84 0.71
CA ASP A 54 -7.00 -4.68 1.89
C ASP A 54 -5.70 -4.59 2.67
N LEU A 55 -5.82 -4.52 3.99
CA LEU A 55 -4.72 -4.77 4.90
C LEU A 55 -4.75 -6.26 5.26
N GLN A 56 -3.79 -7.03 4.76
CA GLN A 56 -3.78 -8.50 4.93
C GLN A 56 -3.25 -8.94 6.30
N GLY A 57 -2.38 -8.13 6.90
CA GLY A 57 -1.70 -8.54 8.12
C GLY A 57 -0.62 -7.56 8.55
N ILE A 58 -0.21 -7.72 9.80
CA ILE A 58 0.99 -7.09 10.35
C ILE A 58 1.95 -8.22 10.68
N THR A 59 3.18 -8.15 10.18
CA THR A 59 4.20 -9.17 10.47
C THR A 59 4.65 -9.07 11.93
N ALA A 60 5.37 -10.09 12.43
CA ALA A 60 5.97 -10.06 13.75
C ALA A 60 6.93 -8.88 13.97
N ALA A 61 7.49 -8.33 12.88
CA ALA A 61 8.35 -7.15 12.90
C ALA A 61 7.56 -5.81 12.84
N GLY A 62 6.23 -5.84 12.91
CA GLY A 62 5.39 -4.66 12.83
C GLY A 62 5.22 -4.09 11.42
N VAL A 63 5.64 -4.83 10.37
CA VAL A 63 5.49 -4.39 8.98
C VAL A 63 4.07 -4.68 8.52
N VAL A 64 3.38 -3.67 8.03
CA VAL A 64 2.01 -3.76 7.54
C VAL A 64 2.02 -4.17 6.08
N ASN A 65 1.26 -5.20 5.73
CA ASN A 65 1.09 -5.66 4.36
C ASN A 65 -0.25 -5.15 3.81
N ILE A 66 -0.17 -4.24 2.84
CA ILE A 66 -1.31 -3.66 2.14
C ILE A 66 -1.34 -4.20 0.73
N GLN A 67 -2.49 -4.67 0.27
CA GLN A 67 -2.68 -5.22 -1.05
C GLN A 67 -3.88 -4.60 -1.75
N VAL A 68 -3.73 -4.31 -3.03
CA VAL A 68 -4.86 -4.01 -3.92
C VAL A 68 -5.25 -5.30 -4.61
N GLN A 69 -6.53 -5.65 -4.52
CA GLN A 69 -7.05 -6.89 -5.04
C GLN A 69 -8.23 -6.62 -5.97
N ILE A 70 -8.39 -7.47 -6.99
CA ILE A 70 -9.57 -7.54 -7.84
C ILE A 70 -10.11 -8.96 -7.74
N GLY A 71 -11.33 -9.10 -7.24
CA GLY A 71 -11.88 -10.41 -6.89
C GLY A 71 -11.01 -11.10 -5.82
N ASN A 72 -10.40 -12.23 -6.19
CA ASN A 72 -9.53 -13.01 -5.30
C ASN A 72 -8.04 -12.91 -5.67
N ALA A 73 -7.68 -12.06 -6.64
CA ALA A 73 -6.32 -11.92 -7.12
C ALA A 73 -5.71 -10.57 -6.68
N SER A 74 -4.42 -10.59 -6.38
CA SER A 74 -3.66 -9.38 -6.03
C SER A 74 -3.12 -8.68 -7.28
N VAL A 75 -3.13 -7.36 -7.26
CA VAL A 75 -2.71 -6.49 -8.36
C VAL A 75 -1.52 -5.64 -7.97
N ALA A 76 -1.53 -5.12 -6.74
CA ALA A 76 -0.45 -4.35 -6.15
C ALA A 76 -0.26 -4.76 -4.69
N ALA A 77 0.96 -4.64 -4.17
CA ALA A 77 1.28 -4.96 -2.79
C ALA A 77 2.38 -4.02 -2.26
N ALA A 78 2.17 -3.51 -1.05
CA ALA A 78 3.12 -2.66 -0.35
C ALA A 78 3.36 -3.14 1.08
N LEU A 79 4.62 -3.09 1.49
CA LEU A 79 5.08 -3.35 2.85
C LEU A 79 5.43 -2.02 3.53
N ILE A 80 4.69 -1.66 4.57
CA ILE A 80 4.89 -0.39 5.29
C ILE A 80 5.59 -0.68 6.61
N ALA A 81 6.78 -0.13 6.80
CA ALA A 81 7.55 -0.33 8.02
C ALA A 81 6.89 0.38 9.22
N PRO A 82 7.07 -0.16 10.45
CA PRO A 82 6.53 0.47 11.66
C PRO A 82 7.11 1.86 11.92
N THR A 83 8.30 2.16 11.38
CA THR A 83 8.91 3.50 11.45
C THR A 83 8.08 4.57 10.75
N VAL A 84 7.31 4.20 9.73
CA VAL A 84 6.37 5.10 9.04
C VAL A 84 5.13 5.34 9.91
N LEU A 85 4.66 4.30 10.62
CA LEU A 85 3.52 4.41 11.54
C LEU A 85 3.85 5.25 12.78
N ALA A 86 5.13 5.38 13.11
CA ALA A 86 5.59 6.18 14.24
C ALA A 86 5.50 7.71 14.02
N ILE A 87 5.04 8.18 12.85
CA ILE A 87 4.87 9.61 12.57
C ILE A 87 3.70 10.15 13.40
N THR A 88 4.00 11.04 14.33
CA THR A 88 3.02 11.62 15.26
C THR A 88 2.47 12.97 14.80
N ASP A 89 3.25 13.76 14.05
CA ASP A 89 2.80 15.06 13.53
C ASP A 89 1.77 14.86 12.40
N PRO A 90 0.49 15.31 12.57
CA PRO A 90 -0.54 15.21 11.53
C PRO A 90 -0.14 15.84 10.19
N ALA A 91 0.71 16.86 10.20
CA ALA A 91 1.18 17.48 8.97
C ALA A 91 2.06 16.51 8.15
N ASN A 92 2.87 15.71 8.84
CA ASN A 92 3.82 14.76 8.26
C ASN A 92 3.20 13.37 8.03
N GLN A 93 2.12 13.03 8.74
CA GLN A 93 1.32 11.83 8.47
C GLN A 93 0.82 11.79 7.02
N ARG A 94 0.45 12.95 6.46
CA ARG A 94 0.12 13.09 5.03
C ARG A 94 1.27 12.67 4.12
N GLY A 95 2.52 12.94 4.52
CA GLY A 95 3.72 12.49 3.83
C GLY A 95 3.87 10.97 3.88
N GLY A 96 3.62 10.36 5.04
CA GLY A 96 3.57 8.91 5.21
C GLY A 96 2.52 8.24 4.32
N ALA A 97 1.29 8.75 4.32
CA ALA A 97 0.20 8.27 3.47
C ALA A 97 0.53 8.42 1.97
N ARG A 98 1.04 9.57 1.54
CA ARG A 98 1.50 9.79 0.15
C ARG A 98 2.65 8.86 -0.23
N GLY A 99 3.53 8.54 0.72
CA GLY A 99 4.57 7.53 0.56
C GLY A 99 3.96 6.16 0.27
N ALA A 100 2.97 5.73 1.06
CA ALA A 100 2.28 4.46 0.93
C ALA A 100 1.52 4.36 -0.41
N ILE A 101 0.78 5.41 -0.77
CA ILE A 101 0.12 5.57 -2.07
C ILE A 101 1.12 5.42 -3.22
N SER A 102 2.29 6.06 -3.10
CA SER A 102 3.30 6.02 -4.15
C SER A 102 3.90 4.63 -4.34
N VAL A 103 4.18 3.89 -3.27
CA VAL A 103 4.73 2.52 -3.39
C VAL A 103 3.68 1.54 -3.92
N LEU A 104 2.41 1.73 -3.59
CA LEU A 104 1.32 0.93 -4.17
C LEU A 104 1.16 1.19 -5.67
N ASN A 105 1.27 2.45 -6.11
CA ASN A 105 1.24 2.76 -7.55
C ASN A 105 2.48 2.21 -8.27
N GLN A 106 3.67 2.29 -7.68
CA GLN A 106 4.87 1.69 -8.25
C GLN A 106 4.74 0.16 -8.35
N SER A 107 4.13 -0.48 -7.35
CA SER A 107 3.81 -1.91 -7.37
C SER A 107 2.78 -2.28 -8.45
N LEU A 108 1.76 -1.45 -8.65
CA LEU A 108 0.78 -1.60 -9.73
C LEU A 108 1.42 -1.50 -11.14
N ASP A 109 2.54 -0.77 -11.25
CA ASP A 109 3.27 -0.59 -12.50
C ASP A 109 4.25 -1.73 -12.76
N SER A 110 4.97 -2.18 -11.72
CA SER A 110 6.03 -3.19 -11.84
C SER A 110 5.53 -4.63 -11.66
N GLY A 111 4.39 -4.84 -11.00
CA GLY A 111 3.94 -6.17 -10.57
C GLY A 111 4.78 -6.80 -9.46
N THR A 112 5.66 -6.00 -8.82
CA THR A 112 6.51 -6.42 -7.69
C THR A 112 6.02 -5.81 -6.40
N ILE A 113 6.43 -6.40 -5.28
CA ILE A 113 6.13 -5.87 -3.94
C ILE A 113 7.09 -4.70 -3.66
N TRP A 114 6.54 -3.55 -3.25
CA TRP A 114 7.33 -2.39 -2.83
C TRP A 114 7.31 -2.21 -1.33
N GLN A 115 8.39 -1.64 -0.78
CA GLN A 115 8.52 -1.36 0.64
C GLN A 115 8.69 0.13 0.88
N LEU A 116 7.96 0.64 1.87
CA LEU A 116 8.13 1.98 2.41
C LEU A 116 8.77 1.90 3.80
N THR A 117 9.91 2.57 3.96
CA THR A 117 10.62 2.66 5.24
C THR A 117 10.95 4.11 5.57
N GLY A 118 11.46 4.35 6.78
CA GLY A 118 11.81 5.69 7.24
C GLY A 118 10.69 6.34 8.04
N THR A 119 10.87 7.60 8.37
CA THR A 119 9.96 8.38 9.22
C THR A 119 10.09 9.86 8.89
N LEU A 120 9.11 10.65 9.31
CA LEU A 120 9.16 12.10 9.28
C LEU A 120 9.02 12.59 10.73
N PRO A 121 9.74 13.66 11.10
CA PRO A 121 9.73 14.18 12.47
C PRO A 121 8.37 14.69 12.92
#